data_AF-A0A1F4HXG6-F1
#
_entry.id   AF-A0A1F4HXG6-F1
#
_cell.length_a   1.000
_cell.length_b   1.000
_cell.length_c   1.000
_cell.angle_alpha   90.00
_cell.angle_beta   90.00
_cell.angle_gamma   90.00
#
_symmetry.space_group_name_H-M   'P 1'
#
loop_
_entity.id
_entity.type
_entity.pdbx_description
1 polymer ?
#
loop_
_entity_poly.entity_id
_entity_poly.type
_entity_poly.pdbx_seq_one_letter_code
_entity_poly.pdbx_strand_id
1 'polypeptide(L)'
;MRQEVIVTFGPDRRFEVALPAGTALPAPDEGRRWLDEQFSANDCEPLRASGKVLIADKVLALAGAVGARRFADDADWAQAFARATLGALARPVVRVDVDGGALSY
;
A
#
# COMPACT_ATOMS: atom_id res chain seq x y z
N MET A 1 14.86 -13.18 3.17
CA MET A 1 13.71 -13.08 2.24
C MET A 1 13.54 -11.63 1.87
N ARG A 2 13.31 -11.31 0.60
CA ARG A 2 13.11 -9.93 0.15
C ARG A 2 11.70 -9.49 0.55
N GLN A 3 11.57 -8.30 1.12
CA GLN A 3 10.30 -7.67 1.48
C GLN A 3 10.19 -6.34 0.76
N GLU A 4 9.22 -6.18 -0.14
CA GLU A 4 9.08 -4.94 -0.91
C GLU A 4 7.65 -4.70 -1.41
N VAL A 5 7.29 -3.43 -1.52
CA VAL A 5 6.09 -3.00 -2.25
C VAL A 5 6.51 -2.19 -3.47
N ILE A 6 5.98 -2.55 -4.63
CA ILE A 6 6.24 -1.85 -5.89
C ILE A 6 4.95 -1.14 -6.30
N VAL A 7 4.98 0.19 -6.36
CA VAL A 7 3.80 1.00 -6.72
C VAL A 7 4.03 1.64 -8.08
N THR A 8 3.07 1.50 -8.99
CA THR A 8 3.14 2.01 -10.36
C THR A 8 1.94 2.89 -10.67
N PHE A 9 2.19 4.12 -11.13
CA PHE A 9 1.20 5.11 -11.57
C PHE A 9 1.31 5.35 -13.09
N GLY A 10 1.50 4.27 -13.86
CA GLY A 10 1.83 4.33 -15.28
C GLY A 10 3.31 4.03 -15.58
N PRO A 11 3.70 3.99 -16.87
CA PRO A 11 4.95 3.38 -17.33
C PRO A 11 6.22 4.01 -16.75
N ASP A 12 6.22 5.33 -16.54
CA ASP A 12 7.41 6.08 -16.12
C ASP A 12 7.40 6.45 -14.62
N ARG A 13 6.36 6.03 -13.88
CA ARG A 13 6.18 6.38 -12.46
C ARG A 13 6.09 5.14 -11.60
N ARG A 14 7.25 4.53 -11.37
CA ARG A 14 7.41 3.31 -10.56
C ARG A 14 8.24 3.61 -9.31
N PHE A 15 7.73 3.19 -8.17
CA PHE A 15 8.38 3.34 -6.86
C PHE A 15 8.59 1.97 -6.25
N GLU A 16 9.84 1.61 -5.98
CA GLU A 16 10.21 0.37 -5.30
C GLU A 16 10.54 0.67 -3.84
N VAL A 17 9.68 0.23 -2.95
CA VAL A 17 9.83 0.45 -1.51
C VAL A 17 10.25 -0.87 -0.86
N ALA A 18 11.57 -1.09 -0.80
CA ALA A 18 12.15 -2.25 -0.13
C ALA A 18 12.30 -2.00 1.38
N LEU A 19 11.92 -3.00 2.18
CA LEU A 19 12.19 -2.99 3.62
C LEU A 19 13.61 -3.52 3.89
N PRO A 20 14.32 -3.00 4.91
CA PRO A 20 15.59 -3.55 5.34
C PRO A 20 15.50 -5.05 5.66
N ALA A 21 16.56 -5.79 5.35
CA ALA A 21 16.60 -7.23 5.62
C ALA A 21 16.39 -7.51 7.12
N GLY A 22 15.53 -8.49 7.44
CA GLY A 22 15.21 -8.85 8.81
C GLY A 22 14.15 -7.97 9.48
N THR A 23 13.55 -7.02 8.74
CA THR A 23 12.41 -6.24 9.25
C THR A 23 11.25 -7.16 9.63
N ALA A 24 10.83 -7.08 10.88
CA ALA A 24 9.60 -7.74 11.32
C ALA A 24 8.39 -6.97 10.77
N LEU A 25 7.51 -7.69 10.06
CA LEU A 25 6.24 -7.14 9.61
C LEU A 25 5.28 -7.02 10.80
N PRO A 26 4.42 -5.99 10.83
CA PRO A 26 3.37 -5.89 11.83
C PRO A 26 2.42 -7.09 11.73
N ALA A 27 1.72 -7.38 12.83
CA ALA A 27 0.64 -8.36 12.80
C ALA A 27 -0.43 -7.92 11.78
N PRO A 28 -1.18 -8.85 11.16
CA PRO A 28 -2.16 -8.49 10.13
C PRO A 28 -3.17 -7.42 10.57
N ASP A 29 -3.65 -7.48 11.80
CA ASP A 29 -4.61 -6.50 12.33
C ASP A 29 -3.99 -5.12 12.57
N GLU A 30 -2.71 -5.06 12.94
CA GLU A 30 -1.98 -3.80 13.08
C GLU A 30 -1.75 -3.14 11.72
N GLY A 31 -1.37 -3.93 10.70
CA GLY A 31 -1.25 -3.44 9.33
C GLY A 31 -2.59 -2.93 8.78
N ARG A 32 -3.70 -3.64 9.05
CA ARG A 32 -5.05 -3.22 8.64
C ARG A 32 -5.44 -1.90 9.31
N ARG A 33 -5.19 -1.78 10.62
CA ARG A 33 -5.49 -0.58 11.38
C ARG A 33 -4.74 0.64 10.83
N TRP A 34 -3.45 0.52 10.52
CA TRP A 34 -2.71 1.63 9.92
C TRP A 34 -3.30 2.03 8.56
N LEU A 35 -3.67 1.05 7.73
CA LEU A 35 -4.33 1.32 6.44
C LEU A 35 -5.69 2.01 6.63
N ASP A 36 -6.48 1.65 7.65
CA ASP A 36 -7.75 2.31 8.00
C ASP A 36 -7.56 3.77 8.42
N GLU A 37 -6.58 4.02 9.27
CA GLU A 37 -6.24 5.37 9.74
C GLU A 37 -5.81 6.25 8.56
N GLN A 38 -4.95 5.74 7.67
CA GLN A 38 -4.51 6.48 6.48
C GLN A 38 -5.62 6.66 5.45
N PHE A 39 -6.46 5.64 5.24
CA PHE A 39 -7.60 5.74 4.34
C PHE A 39 -8.56 6.86 4.77
N SER A 40 -8.83 6.96 6.07
CA SER A 40 -9.67 8.03 6.63
C SER A 40 -8.95 9.39 6.58
N ALA A 41 -7.66 9.45 6.91
CA ALA A 41 -6.89 10.70 6.94
C ALA A 41 -6.66 11.33 5.56
N ASN A 42 -6.80 10.56 4.48
CA ASN A 42 -6.67 11.02 3.10
C ASN A 42 -8.03 11.04 2.37
N ASP A 43 -9.15 11.04 3.11
CA ASP A 43 -10.51 11.12 2.59
C ASP A 43 -10.78 10.14 1.43
N CYS A 44 -10.25 8.92 1.54
CA CYS A 44 -10.37 7.92 0.50
C CYS A 44 -11.81 7.42 0.39
N GLU A 45 -12.25 7.14 -0.84
CA GLU A 45 -13.56 6.53 -1.09
C GLU A 45 -13.43 5.03 -1.37
N PRO A 46 -14.34 4.19 -0.84
CA PRO A 46 -14.38 2.77 -1.17
C PRO A 46 -14.57 2.51 -2.66
N LEU A 47 -13.70 1.69 -3.27
CA LEU A 47 -13.82 1.33 -4.69
C LEU A 47 -15.07 0.51 -5.03
N ARG A 48 -15.75 -0.08 -4.03
CA ARG A 48 -16.92 -0.95 -4.23
C ARG A 48 -18.02 -0.62 -3.23
N ALA A 49 -19.26 -0.53 -3.72
CA ALA A 49 -20.46 -0.22 -2.93
C ALA A 49 -20.93 -1.36 -1.99
N SER A 50 -20.26 -2.52 -1.99
CA SER A 50 -20.73 -3.74 -1.30
C SER A 50 -20.57 -3.74 0.24
N GLY A 51 -20.23 -2.61 0.86
CA GLY A 51 -20.06 -2.48 2.32
C GLY A 51 -18.85 -3.19 2.92
N LYS A 52 -18.19 -4.11 2.19
CA LYS A 52 -16.90 -4.71 2.56
C LYS A 52 -15.82 -4.20 1.63
N VAL A 53 -14.89 -3.42 2.18
CA VAL A 53 -13.67 -3.00 1.47
C VAL A 53 -12.62 -4.08 1.66
N LEU A 54 -12.20 -4.71 0.57
CA LEU A 54 -11.08 -5.65 0.61
C LEU A 54 -9.79 -4.87 0.95
N ILE A 55 -8.85 -5.51 1.66
CA ILE A 55 -7.56 -4.86 1.96
C ILE A 55 -6.84 -4.43 0.69
N ALA A 56 -6.91 -5.24 -0.38
CA ALA A 56 -6.35 -4.87 -1.68
C ALA A 56 -6.98 -3.60 -2.27
N ASP A 57 -8.32 -3.49 -2.22
CA ASP A 57 -9.03 -2.29 -2.70
C ASP A 57 -8.66 -1.05 -1.86
N LYS A 58 -8.47 -1.23 -0.55
CA LYS A 58 -8.04 -0.15 0.36
C LYS A 58 -6.64 0.36 0.03
N VAL A 59 -5.70 -0.57 -0.22
CA VAL A 59 -4.33 -0.24 -0.63
C VAL A 59 -4.33 0.52 -1.96
N LEU A 60 -5.13 0.08 -2.94
CA LEU A 60 -5.28 0.77 -4.22
C LEU A 60 -5.85 2.17 -4.07
N ALA A 61 -6.97 2.31 -3.35
CA ALA A 61 -7.60 3.60 -3.12
C ALA A 61 -6.67 4.58 -2.40
N LEU A 62 -5.97 4.13 -1.35
CA LEU A 62 -5.02 4.96 -0.62
C LEU A 62 -3.85 5.39 -1.51
N ALA A 63 -3.24 4.46 -2.25
CA ALA A 63 -2.14 4.78 -3.17
C ALA A 63 -2.58 5.79 -4.24
N GLY A 64 -3.79 5.61 -4.79
CA GLY A 64 -4.39 6.54 -5.74
C GLY A 64 -4.65 7.93 -5.15
N ALA A 65 -5.20 8.00 -3.93
CA ALA A 65 -5.55 9.26 -3.26
C ALA A 65 -4.32 10.11 -2.93
N VAL A 66 -3.26 9.50 -2.40
CA VAL A 66 -2.03 10.25 -2.05
C VAL A 66 -1.18 10.59 -3.28
N GLY A 67 -1.32 9.80 -4.35
CA GLY A 67 -0.63 9.97 -5.61
C GLY A 67 0.89 9.73 -5.57
N ALA A 68 1.49 9.71 -6.77
CA ALA A 68 2.93 9.45 -6.96
C ALA A 68 3.84 10.40 -6.18
N ARG A 69 3.42 11.66 -6.00
CA ARG A 69 4.23 12.68 -5.33
C ARG A 69 4.47 12.34 -3.86
N ARG A 70 3.51 11.73 -3.17
CA ARG A 70 3.69 11.29 -1.77
C ARG A 70 4.82 10.28 -1.64
N PHE A 71 4.89 9.32 -2.56
CA PHE A 71 5.95 8.31 -2.59
C PHE A 71 7.32 8.89 -2.95
N ALA A 72 7.37 10.00 -3.71
CA ALA A 72 8.61 10.68 -4.06
C ALA A 72 9.14 11.57 -2.93
N ASP A 73 8.24 12.29 -2.25
CA ASP A 73 8.60 13.36 -1.32
C ASP A 73 8.72 12.88 0.14
N ASP A 74 8.10 11.76 0.52
CA ASP A 74 8.01 11.28 1.91
C ASP A 74 8.40 9.79 2.03
N ALA A 75 9.69 9.54 2.21
CA ALA A 75 10.25 8.19 2.31
C ALA A 75 9.77 7.43 3.56
N ASP A 76 9.56 8.13 4.68
CA ASP A 76 9.09 7.51 5.93
C ASP A 76 7.65 7.03 5.79
N TRP A 77 6.80 7.85 5.17
CA TRP A 77 5.43 7.46 4.83
C TRP A 77 5.41 6.27 3.86
N ALA A 78 6.26 6.28 2.82
CA ALA A 78 6.35 5.17 1.87
C ALA A 78 6.77 3.85 2.56
N GLN A 79 7.74 3.90 3.49
CA GLN A 79 8.17 2.75 4.29
C GLN A 79 7.04 2.24 5.21
N ALA A 80 6.29 3.15 5.85
CA ALA A 80 5.14 2.78 6.66
C ALA A 80 4.04 2.12 5.83
N PHE A 81 3.74 2.67 4.64
CA PHE A 81 2.82 2.08 3.66
C PHE A 81 3.23 0.68 3.26
N ALA A 82 4.52 0.46 2.97
CA ALA A 82 5.04 -0.85 2.61
C ALA A 82 4.90 -1.86 3.77
N ARG A 83 5.30 -1.49 4.99
CA ARG A 83 5.17 -2.34 6.19
C ARG A 83 3.72 -2.75 6.45
N ALA A 84 2.80 -1.78 6.43
CA ALA A 84 1.39 -2.02 6.67
C ALA A 84 0.77 -2.91 5.58
N THR A 85 1.07 -2.65 4.31
CA THR A 85 0.58 -3.44 3.17
C THR A 85 1.04 -4.91 3.25
N LEU A 86 2.34 -5.14 3.44
CA LEU A 86 2.89 -6.49 3.52
C LEU A 86 2.36 -7.26 4.74
N GLY A 87 2.26 -6.60 5.90
CA GLY A 87 1.70 -7.17 7.12
C GLY A 87 0.21 -7.52 6.98
N ALA A 88 -0.61 -6.60 6.47
CA ALA A 88 -2.05 -6.78 6.33
C ALA A 88 -2.42 -7.89 5.33
N LEU A 89 -1.63 -8.05 4.26
CA LEU A 89 -1.82 -9.07 3.23
C LEU A 89 -1.10 -10.39 3.53
N ALA A 90 -0.20 -10.41 4.51
CA ALA A 90 0.69 -11.55 4.80
C ALA A 90 1.42 -12.04 3.54
N ARG A 91 2.02 -11.09 2.81
CA ARG A 91 2.81 -11.32 1.59
C ARG A 91 4.15 -10.63 1.70
N PRO A 92 5.25 -11.26 1.26
CA PRO A 92 6.58 -10.64 1.30
C PRO A 92 6.77 -9.62 0.18
N VAL A 93 6.10 -9.79 -0.97
CA VAL A 93 6.18 -8.87 -2.11
C VAL A 93 4.77 -8.55 -2.56
N VAL A 94 4.50 -7.27 -2.81
CA VAL A 94 3.21 -6.79 -3.35
C VAL A 94 3.48 -5.78 -4.45
N ARG A 95 2.77 -5.93 -5.57
CA ARG A 95 2.77 -4.97 -6.67
C ARG A 95 1.42 -4.29 -6.73
N VAL A 96 1.44 -2.96 -6.70
CA VAL A 96 0.27 -2.08 -6.73
C VAL A 96 0.29 -1.34 -8.06
N ASP A 97 -0.57 -1.74 -8.99
CA ASP A 97 -0.81 -1.05 -10.24
C ASP A 97 -1.99 -0.10 -10.04
N VAL A 98 -1.69 1.18 -9.81
CA VAL A 98 -2.69 2.20 -9.51
C VAL A 98 -3.49 2.56 -10.76
N ASP A 99 -2.82 2.70 -11.90
CA ASP A 99 -3.48 3.04 -13.18
C ASP A 99 -4.31 1.85 -13.71
N GLY A 100 -3.80 0.62 -13.56
CA GLY A 100 -4.51 -0.60 -13.93
C GLY A 100 -5.55 -1.07 -12.89
N GLY A 101 -5.58 -0.45 -11.69
CA GLY A 101 -6.50 -0.80 -10.62
C GLY A 101 -6.32 -2.22 -10.06
N ALA A 102 -5.08 -2.72 -10.02
CA ALA A 102 -4.79 -4.12 -9.69
C ALA A 102 -3.70 -4.28 -8.62
N LEU A 103 -3.85 -5.30 -7.79
CA LEU A 103 -2.82 -5.78 -6.86
C LEU A 103 -2.37 -7.19 -7.26
N SER A 104 -1.07 -7.48 -7.19
CA SER A 104 -0.52 -8.83 -7.37
C SER A 104 0.60 -9.13 -6.37
N TYR A 105 0.87 -10.42 -6.12
CA TYR A 105 1.88 -10.92 -5.16
C TYR A 105 2.27 -12.37 -5.47
#